data_AF-A0A969KZN5-F1
#
_entry.id   AF-A0A969KZN5-F1
#
_cell.length_a   1.000
_cell.length_b   1.000
_cell.length_c   1.000
_cell.angle_alpha   90.00
_cell.angle_beta   90.00
_cell.angle_gamma   90.00
#
_symmetry.space_group_name_H-M   'P 1'
#
loop_
_entity.id
_entity.type
_entity.pdbx_description
1 polymer ?
#
loop_
_entity_poly.entity_id
_entity_poly.type
_entity_poly.pdbx_seq_one_letter_code
_entity_poly.pdbx_strand_id
1 'polypeptide(L)'
;MPRLKRSSTVLNKAERRAAALKSISPSLDLGNGLTLETFDELIQDMQDKLEAYNMALSAVDAAHSKVEELERSLRNLSEHMLLGVAVKYGKNSVEYEMAGGTRKSDRKRPVRKAKVEPDDSKAS
;
A
#
# COMPACT_ATOMS: atom_id res chain seq x y z
N MET A 1 0.85 -5.37 -0.70
CA MET A 1 -0.09 -6.44 -1.12
C MET A 1 -1.39 -5.79 -1.54
N PRO A 2 -2.07 -6.28 -2.59
CA PRO A 2 -3.34 -5.72 -3.04
C PRO A 2 -4.38 -5.81 -1.90
N ARG A 3 -5.11 -4.72 -1.68
CA ARG A 3 -6.12 -4.65 -0.62
C ARG A 3 -7.30 -5.57 -0.98
N LEU A 4 -7.88 -6.22 0.02
CA LEU A 4 -8.99 -7.14 -0.20
C LEU A 4 -10.24 -6.35 -0.60
N LYS A 5 -10.87 -6.72 -1.72
CA LYS A 5 -12.14 -6.12 -2.15
C LYS A 5 -13.23 -6.40 -1.10
N ARG A 6 -14.10 -5.43 -0.86
CA ARG A 6 -15.19 -5.54 0.12
C ARG A 6 -16.33 -6.38 -0.47
N SER A 7 -16.73 -7.42 0.25
CA SER A 7 -17.98 -8.16 0.02
C SER A 7 -19.01 -7.82 1.10
N SER A 8 -20.29 -7.89 0.76
CA SER A 8 -21.40 -7.60 1.67
C SER A 8 -22.27 -8.83 1.88
N THR A 9 -22.30 -9.34 3.11
CA THR A 9 -23.23 -10.43 3.50
C THR A 9 -24.67 -9.94 3.62
N VAL A 10 -24.85 -8.64 3.88
CA VAL A 10 -26.17 -7.99 3.95
C VAL A 10 -26.81 -7.97 2.55
N LEU A 11 -26.05 -7.61 1.52
CA LEU A 11 -26.51 -7.60 0.14
C LEU A 11 -26.98 -9.00 -0.32
N ASN A 12 -26.15 -10.03 -0.09
CA ASN A 12 -26.51 -11.41 -0.38
C ASN A 12 -27.81 -11.85 0.33
N LYS A 13 -28.01 -11.43 1.57
CA LYS A 13 -29.25 -11.72 2.32
C LYS A 13 -30.44 -10.94 1.76
N ALA A 14 -30.24 -9.70 1.33
CA ALA A 14 -31.28 -8.85 0.76
C ALA A 14 -31.78 -9.42 -0.59
N GLU A 15 -30.87 -9.80 -1.48
CA GLU A 15 -31.19 -10.43 -2.78
C GLU A 15 -32.00 -11.73 -2.60
N ARG A 16 -31.57 -12.60 -1.68
CA ARG A 16 -32.32 -13.83 -1.36
C ARG A 16 -33.72 -13.55 -0.86
N ARG A 17 -33.89 -12.52 -0.03
CA ARG A 17 -35.22 -12.09 0.44
C ARG A 17 -36.04 -11.48 -0.68
N ALA A 18 -35.46 -10.65 -1.54
CA ALA A 18 -36.15 -10.08 -2.70
C ALA A 18 -36.68 -11.17 -3.62
N ALA A 19 -35.86 -12.19 -3.91
CA ALA A 19 -36.28 -13.36 -4.70
C ALA A 19 -37.43 -14.13 -4.05
N ALA A 20 -37.37 -14.35 -2.73
CA ALA A 20 -38.45 -15.00 -1.99
C ALA A 20 -39.75 -14.16 -2.01
N LEU A 21 -39.65 -12.85 -1.83
CA LEU A 21 -40.80 -11.93 -1.87
C LEU A 21 -41.43 -11.88 -3.27
N LYS A 22 -40.62 -11.85 -4.34
CA LYS A 22 -41.08 -11.93 -5.73
C LYS A 22 -41.85 -13.22 -6.04
N SER A 23 -41.46 -14.33 -5.40
CA SER A 23 -42.18 -15.61 -5.56
C SER A 23 -43.57 -15.62 -4.92
N ILE A 24 -43.81 -14.76 -3.91
CA ILE A 24 -45.11 -14.61 -3.27
C ILE A 24 -46.01 -13.72 -4.13
N SER A 25 -45.51 -12.55 -4.52
CA SER A 25 -46.20 -11.63 -5.43
C SER A 25 -45.17 -10.80 -6.20
N PRO A 26 -45.23 -10.74 -7.54
CA PRO A 26 -44.32 -9.93 -8.34
C PRO A 26 -44.42 -8.42 -8.05
N SER A 27 -45.60 -7.96 -7.62
CA SER A 27 -45.89 -6.56 -7.28
C SER A 27 -46.33 -6.44 -5.81
N LEU A 28 -45.54 -7.03 -4.91
CA LEU A 28 -45.81 -6.98 -3.48
C LEU A 28 -45.67 -5.55 -2.96
N ASP A 29 -46.77 -5.03 -2.43
CA ASP A 29 -46.85 -3.77 -1.69
C ASP A 29 -47.39 -4.06 -0.29
N LEU A 30 -46.58 -3.77 0.73
CA LEU A 30 -46.93 -3.96 2.13
C LEU A 30 -47.45 -2.66 2.77
N GLY A 31 -47.63 -1.59 1.98
CA GLY A 31 -47.99 -0.26 2.44
C GLY A 31 -46.82 0.47 3.09
N ASN A 32 -47.02 1.74 3.46
CA ASN A 32 -46.01 2.61 4.09
C ASN A 32 -44.68 2.70 3.30
N GLY A 33 -44.73 2.56 1.97
CA GLY A 33 -43.54 2.58 1.12
C GLY A 33 -42.69 1.30 1.17
N LEU A 34 -43.16 0.22 1.81
CA LEU A 34 -42.52 -1.09 1.80
C LEU A 34 -42.97 -1.87 0.56
N THR A 35 -42.47 -1.45 -0.60
CA THR A 35 -42.74 -2.07 -1.89
C THR A 35 -41.54 -2.89 -2.35
N LEU A 36 -41.77 -3.92 -3.16
CA LEU A 36 -40.68 -4.65 -3.81
C LEU A 36 -39.79 -3.75 -4.68
N GLU A 37 -40.38 -2.75 -5.34
CA GLU A 37 -39.65 -1.78 -6.17
C GLU A 37 -38.62 -0.99 -5.35
N THR A 38 -39.04 -0.36 -4.24
CA THR A 38 -38.12 0.40 -3.37
C THR A 38 -37.02 -0.49 -2.77
N PHE A 39 -37.33 -1.76 -2.50
CA PHE A 39 -36.36 -2.71 -2.00
C PHE A 39 -35.33 -3.12 -3.06
N ASP A 40 -35.77 -3.37 -4.29
CA ASP A 40 -34.90 -3.66 -5.43
C ASP A 40 -34.03 -2.44 -5.79
N GLU A 41 -34.58 -1.22 -5.76
CA GLU A 41 -33.83 0.02 -5.97
C GLU A 41 -32.68 0.17 -4.96
N LEU A 42 -32.97 -0.10 -3.68
CA LEU A 42 -31.95 -0.01 -2.62
C LEU A 42 -30.88 -1.12 -2.76
N ILE A 43 -31.28 -2.32 -3.21
CA ILE A 43 -30.33 -3.39 -3.52
C ILE A 43 -29.41 -2.97 -4.66
N GLN A 44 -29.95 -2.39 -5.72
CA GLN A 44 -29.19 -1.94 -6.88
C GLN A 44 -28.24 -0.80 -6.51
N ASP A 45 -28.70 0.23 -5.77
CA ASP A 45 -27.83 1.32 -5.32
C ASP A 45 -26.70 0.78 -4.44
N MET A 46 -27.00 -0.16 -3.53
CA MET A 46 -25.97 -0.79 -2.70
C MET A 46 -24.94 -1.57 -3.54
N GLN A 47 -25.35 -2.27 -4.59
CA GLN A 47 -24.44 -2.95 -5.53
C GLN A 47 -23.53 -1.95 -6.24
N ASP A 48 -24.10 -0.90 -6.82
CA ASP A 48 -23.38 0.11 -7.58
C ASP A 48 -22.35 0.83 -6.69
N LYS A 49 -22.73 1.19 -5.45
CA LYS A 49 -21.80 1.81 -4.49
C LYS A 49 -20.70 0.85 -4.06
N LEU A 50 -20.99 -0.44 -3.88
CA LEU A 50 -19.99 -1.45 -3.51
C LEU A 50 -18.97 -1.65 -4.64
N GLU A 51 -19.44 -1.68 -5.89
CA GLU A 51 -18.59 -1.80 -7.06
C GLU A 51 -17.70 -0.56 -7.22
N ALA A 52 -18.29 0.64 -7.17
CA ALA A 52 -17.55 1.90 -7.22
C ALA A 52 -16.48 2.00 -6.12
N TYR A 53 -16.81 1.57 -4.90
CA TYR A 53 -15.87 1.49 -3.79
C TYR A 53 -14.69 0.55 -4.12
N ASN A 54 -14.97 -0.65 -4.62
CA ASN A 54 -13.94 -1.64 -4.96
C ASN A 54 -13.07 -1.20 -6.16
N MET A 55 -13.65 -0.48 -7.12
CA MET A 55 -12.91 0.17 -8.21
C MET A 55 -11.98 1.25 -7.68
N ALA A 56 -12.47 2.14 -6.83
CA ALA A 56 -11.66 3.19 -6.21
C ALA A 56 -10.49 2.60 -5.41
N LEU A 57 -10.74 1.54 -4.63
CA LEU A 57 -9.70 0.82 -3.89
C LEU A 57 -8.61 0.27 -4.82
N SER A 58 -9.00 -0.30 -5.96
CA SER A 58 -8.06 -0.79 -6.97
C SER A 58 -7.25 0.34 -7.61
N ALA A 59 -7.86 1.51 -7.84
CA ALA A 59 -7.18 2.69 -8.36
C ALA A 59 -6.16 3.25 -7.37
N VAL A 60 -6.48 3.27 -6.07
CA VAL A 60 -5.54 3.69 -5.02
C VAL A 60 -4.35 2.72 -4.96
N ASP A 61 -4.58 1.42 -5.05
CA ASP A 61 -3.49 0.42 -5.06
C ASP A 61 -2.57 0.63 -6.28
N ALA A 62 -3.14 0.89 -7.46
CA ALA A 62 -2.35 1.19 -8.67
C ALA A 62 -1.53 2.49 -8.52
N ALA A 63 -2.14 3.55 -7.97
CA ALA A 63 -1.44 4.80 -7.71
C ALA A 63 -0.30 4.62 -6.71
N HIS A 64 -0.52 3.83 -5.66
CA HIS A 64 0.49 3.52 -4.66
C HIS A 64 1.70 2.80 -5.27
N SER A 65 1.48 1.74 -6.05
CA SER A 65 2.57 1.03 -6.73
C SER A 65 3.38 1.97 -7.63
N LYS A 66 2.72 2.87 -8.34
CA LYS A 66 3.40 3.85 -9.20
C LYS A 66 4.27 4.84 -8.40
N VAL A 67 3.82 5.26 -7.22
CA VAL A 67 4.63 6.09 -6.32
C VAL A 67 5.85 5.31 -5.83
N GLU A 68 5.68 4.07 -5.37
CA GLU A 68 6.81 3.25 -4.92
C GLU A 68 7.86 3.01 -6.04
N GLU A 69 7.41 2.78 -7.26
CA GLU A 69 8.31 2.62 -8.43
C GLU A 69 9.08 3.90 -8.73
N LEU A 70 8.41 5.05 -8.69
CA LEU A 70 9.05 6.36 -8.89
C LEU A 70 10.01 6.69 -7.76
N GLU A 71 9.68 6.39 -6.50
CA GLU A 71 10.57 6.59 -5.36
C GLU A 71 11.86 5.76 -5.49
N ARG A 72 11.73 4.49 -5.90
CA ARG A 72 12.90 3.65 -6.17
C ARG A 72 13.77 4.21 -7.29
N SER A 73 13.14 4.65 -8.37
CA SER A 73 13.84 5.26 -9.51
C SER A 73 14.55 6.54 -9.11
N LEU A 74 13.88 7.40 -8.35
CA LEU A 74 14.41 8.67 -7.86
C LEU A 74 15.57 8.45 -6.90
N ARG A 75 15.49 7.45 -6.03
CA ARG A 75 16.59 7.06 -5.13
C ARG A 75 17.82 6.60 -5.91
N ASN A 76 17.64 5.74 -6.90
CA ASN A 76 18.77 5.28 -7.72
C ASN A 76 19.41 6.46 -8.48
N LEU A 77 18.58 7.34 -9.04
CA LEU A 77 19.07 8.52 -9.75
C LEU A 77 19.81 9.47 -8.81
N SER A 78 19.30 9.71 -7.60
CA SER A 78 19.97 10.59 -6.63
C SER A 78 21.31 10.01 -6.18
N GLU A 79 21.40 8.69 -5.97
CA GLU A 79 22.67 7.99 -5.72
C GLU A 79 23.65 8.15 -6.89
N HIS A 80 23.17 8.00 -8.13
CA HIS A 80 24.00 8.21 -9.33
C HIS A 80 24.49 9.66 -9.46
N MET A 81 23.64 10.64 -9.16
CA MET A 81 24.02 12.06 -9.19
C MET A 81 25.09 12.36 -8.15
N LEU A 82 24.93 11.85 -6.92
CA LEU A 82 25.93 11.99 -5.86
C LEU A 82 27.27 11.35 -6.27
N LEU A 83 27.23 10.14 -6.85
CA LEU A 83 28.41 9.48 -7.38
C LEU A 83 29.05 10.27 -8.53
N GLY A 84 28.25 10.87 -9.42
CA GLY A 84 28.72 11.74 -10.48
C GLY A 84 29.48 12.96 -9.95
N VAL A 85 28.97 13.61 -8.89
CA VAL A 85 29.67 14.69 -8.18
C VAL A 85 31.01 14.17 -7.62
N ALA A 86 31.02 12.99 -7.01
CA ALA A 86 32.25 12.35 -6.53
C ALA A 86 33.25 12.04 -7.65
N VAL A 87 32.79 11.67 -8.85
CA VAL A 87 33.67 11.40 -10.00
C VAL A 87 34.25 12.71 -10.54
N LYS A 88 33.45 13.78 -10.61
CA LYS A 88 33.88 15.05 -11.19
C LYS A 88 34.76 15.90 -10.26
N TYR A 89 34.42 15.99 -8.98
CA TYR A 89 35.09 16.86 -8.01
C TYR A 89 35.91 16.09 -6.97
N GLY A 90 35.67 14.79 -6.83
CA GLY A 90 36.35 13.93 -5.86
C GLY A 90 35.56 13.76 -4.55
N LYS A 91 35.70 12.59 -3.91
CA LYS A 91 35.00 12.24 -2.66
C LYS A 91 35.47 12.99 -1.40
N ASN A 92 36.45 13.89 -1.53
CA ASN A 92 36.96 14.75 -0.46
C ASN A 92 36.65 16.24 -0.71
N SER A 93 35.95 16.54 -1.80
CA SER A 93 35.69 17.91 -2.21
C SER A 93 34.55 18.53 -1.39
N VAL A 94 34.52 19.87 -1.35
CA VAL A 94 33.46 20.63 -0.69
C VAL A 94 32.13 20.39 -1.41
N GLU A 95 32.15 20.30 -2.74
CA GLU A 95 31.00 20.06 -3.61
C GLU A 95 30.33 18.72 -3.31
N TYR A 96 31.12 17.68 -3.02
CA TYR A 96 30.59 16.37 -2.63
C TYR A 96 29.87 16.43 -1.28
N GLU A 97 30.37 17.21 -0.33
CA GLU A 97 29.70 17.45 0.95
C GLU A 97 28.42 18.28 0.79
N MET A 98 28.49 19.36 -0.01
CA MET A 98 27.34 20.21 -0.33
C MET A 98 26.22 19.43 -1.04
N ALA A 99 26.57 18.42 -1.85
CA ALA A 99 25.62 17.52 -2.49
C ALA A 99 25.00 16.47 -1.53
N GLY A 100 25.32 16.52 -0.24
CA GLY A 100 24.80 15.61 0.79
C GLY A 100 25.65 14.36 1.03
N GLY A 101 26.84 14.28 0.42
CA GLY A 101 27.80 13.22 0.70
C GLY A 101 28.62 13.48 1.97
N THR A 102 29.20 12.44 2.56
CA THR A 102 30.22 12.61 3.64
C THR A 102 31.60 12.48 3.04
N ARG A 103 32.49 13.45 3.27
CA ARG A 103 33.87 13.39 2.77
C ARG A 103 34.58 12.12 3.27
N LYS A 104 35.47 11.56 2.45
CA LYS A 104 36.23 10.36 2.82
C LYS A 104 37.13 10.59 4.05
N SER A 105 37.62 11.81 4.26
CA SER A 105 38.37 12.21 5.47
C SER A 105 37.53 12.17 6.75
N ASP A 106 36.25 12.53 6.64
CA ASP A 106 35.38 12.78 7.79
C ASP A 106 34.58 11.52 8.16
N ARG A 107 34.61 10.51 7.30
CA ARG A 107 33.97 9.22 7.53
C ARG A 107 34.69 8.45 8.64
N LYS A 108 34.03 8.29 9.80
CA LYS A 108 34.49 7.40 10.89
C LYS A 108 34.77 5.99 10.36
N ARG A 109 36.00 5.51 10.50
CA ARG A 109 36.34 4.11 10.20
C ARG A 109 35.73 3.19 11.27
N PRO A 110 34.99 2.14 10.88
CA PRO A 110 34.55 1.14 11.84
C PRO A 110 35.77 0.42 12.41
N VAL A 111 35.96 0.51 13.73
CA VAL A 111 37.00 -0.24 14.43
C VAL A 111 36.55 -1.69 14.53
N ARG A 112 37.26 -2.61 13.87
CA ARG A 112 36.97 -4.04 13.96
C ARG A 112 37.31 -4.49 15.39
N LYS A 113 36.30 -4.95 16.16
CA LYS A 113 36.56 -5.56 17.48
C LYS A 113 37.44 -6.80 17.27
N ALA A 114 38.58 -6.85 17.96
CA ALA A 114 39.45 -8.02 17.96
C ALA A 114 38.67 -9.21 18.55
N LYS A 115 38.86 -10.39 17.95
CA LYS A 115 38.26 -11.65 18.40
C LYS A 115 38.96 -12.00 19.72
N VAL A 116 38.24 -11.90 20.84
CA VAL A 116 38.73 -12.38 22.14
C VAL A 116 38.67 -13.90 22.08
N GLU A 117 39.82 -14.57 22.13
CA GLU A 117 39.90 -16.02 22.28
C GLU A 117 39.40 -16.40 23.68
N PRO A 118 38.62 -17.49 23.82
CA PRO A 118 38.13 -17.93 25.12
C PRO A 118 39.30 -18.42 26.00
N ASP A 119 39.34 -17.91 27.21
CA ASP A 119 40.31 -18.25 28.27
C ASP A 119 39.96 -19.63 28.86
N ASP A 120 40.69 -20.67 28.43
CA ASP A 120 40.59 -22.06 28.93
C ASP A 120 41.25 -22.24 30.32
N SER A 121 41.06 -21.31 31.25
CA SER A 121 41.64 -21.39 32.62
C SER A 121 40.64 -21.73 33.73
N LYS A 122 39.42 -22.16 33.40
CA LYS A 122 38.43 -22.65 34.40
C LYS A 122 37.96 -24.07 34.12
N ALA A 123 38.89 -25.02 34.18
CA ALA A 123 38.57 -26.42 34.45
C ALA A 123 39.75 -27.08 35.16
N SER A 124 39.82 -26.95 36.48
CA SER A 124 40.55 -27.84 37.39
C SER A 124 39.97 -27.72 38.79
#